data_AF-A0A2K8SCN8-F1
#
_entry.id   AF-A0A2K8SCN8-F1
#
_cell.length_a   1.000
_cell.length_b   1.000
_cell.length_c   1.000
_cell.angle_alpha   90.00
_cell.angle_beta   90.00
_cell.angle_gamma   90.00
#
_symmetry.space_group_name_H-M   'P 1'
#
loop_
_entity.id
_entity.type
_entity.pdbx_description
1 polymer ?
#
loop_
_entity_poly.entity_id
_entity_poly.type
_entity_poly.pdbx_seq_one_letter_code
_entity_poly.pdbx_strand_id
1 'polypeptide(L)'
;MFLRINGDINYYLRRSSFIKYFDEHNLSRKSKWYIKRVEKKVNDKNTFTYFKYWILWRWINLHFKLSENFVTKLNRNIKKLSLTLTSREEKFIRDLEELIFNSWRPLKQLPVKFDLERKEKINLIQTNVNIHNYSPEKKEKKLKLLGKFDCYFSNFNIYLTDNNQKVIKIIKNNSISEAYIETFGVVIITDEAKFLFRGKNRLLTCVLLQRMIPRLNLKLESTEDLYNYFDFWNKLVLKFS
;
A
#
# COMPACT_ATOMS: atom_id res chain seq x y z
N MET A 1 1.61 9.20 9.17
CA MET A 1 1.06 9.71 7.89
C MET A 1 -0.13 10.63 8.14
N PHE A 2 -1.27 10.13 8.66
CA PHE A 2 -2.44 10.97 8.99
C PHE A 2 -2.33 11.71 10.32
N LEU A 3 -1.46 11.24 11.23
CA LEU A 3 -1.13 11.95 12.45
C LEU A 3 -0.36 13.23 12.11
N ARG A 4 -0.90 14.39 12.49
CA ARG A 4 -0.21 15.67 12.47
C ARG A 4 0.39 15.90 13.85
N ILE A 5 1.72 16.02 13.94
CA ILE A 5 2.39 16.34 15.20
C ILE A 5 2.20 17.83 15.47
N ASN A 6 1.63 18.15 16.63
CA ASN A 6 1.59 19.50 17.16
C ASN A 6 2.36 19.51 18.48
N GLY A 7 3.38 20.37 18.58
CA GLY A 7 4.25 20.50 19.76
C GLY A 7 3.61 21.27 20.91
N ASP A 8 2.40 21.80 20.73
CA ASP A 8 1.69 22.57 21.75
C ASP A 8 1.08 21.65 22.83
N ILE A 9 1.50 21.79 24.09
CA ILE A 9 0.94 21.05 25.24
C ILE A 9 -0.57 21.35 25.39
N ASN A 10 -1.01 22.57 25.07
CA ASN A 10 -2.42 22.94 25.14
C ASN A 10 -3.28 22.18 24.14
N TYR A 11 -2.70 21.73 23.01
CA TYR A 11 -3.41 20.88 22.06
C TYR A 11 -3.82 19.54 22.70
N TYR A 12 -2.95 18.94 23.51
CA TYR A 12 -3.23 17.66 24.16
C TYR A 12 -4.36 17.78 25.20
N LEU A 13 -4.40 18.88 25.96
CA LEU A 13 -5.48 19.17 26.91
C LEU A 13 -6.81 19.46 26.20
N ARG A 14 -6.77 20.30 25.15
CA ARG A 14 -7.96 20.63 24.35
C ARG A 14 -8.52 19.43 23.61
N ARG A 15 -7.66 18.53 23.12
CA ARG A 15 -8.05 17.26 22.48
C ARG A 15 -8.97 16.44 23.37
N SER A 16 -8.63 16.27 24.65
CA SER A 16 -9.47 15.53 25.62
C SER A 16 -10.86 16.15 25.75
N SER A 17 -10.96 17.48 25.68
CA SER A 17 -12.24 18.19 25.73
C SER A 17 -13.11 18.00 24.48
N PHE A 18 -12.52 17.66 23.32
CA PHE A 18 -13.23 17.47 22.06
C PHE A 18 -13.72 16.03 21.84
N ILE A 19 -13.10 15.04 22.50
CA ILE A 19 -13.52 13.62 22.44
C ILE A 19 -14.99 13.44 22.79
N LYS A 20 -15.53 14.26 23.72
CA LYS A 20 -16.95 14.24 24.11
C LYS A 20 -17.92 14.45 22.94
N TYR A 21 -17.48 15.10 21.85
CA TYR A 21 -18.31 15.32 20.67
C TYR A 21 -18.30 14.11 19.74
N PHE A 22 -17.12 13.58 19.45
CA PHE A 22 -16.93 12.37 18.67
C PHE A 22 -15.51 11.80 18.86
N ASP A 23 -15.39 10.50 18.63
CA ASP A 23 -14.16 9.72 18.70
C ASP A 23 -14.07 8.74 17.53
N GLU A 24 -13.03 7.92 17.47
CA GLU A 24 -12.86 6.88 16.45
C GLU A 24 -13.97 5.82 16.48
N HIS A 25 -14.56 5.49 17.63
CA HIS A 25 -15.56 4.44 17.74
C HIS A 25 -16.93 4.88 17.22
N ASN A 26 -17.26 6.16 17.42
CA ASN A 26 -18.55 6.72 17.06
C ASN A 26 -18.51 7.61 15.81
N LEU A 27 -17.33 7.82 15.20
CA LEU A 27 -17.16 8.65 14.02
C LEU A 27 -18.20 8.32 12.96
N SER A 28 -18.43 7.04 12.67
CA SER A 28 -19.42 6.57 11.67
C SER A 28 -20.85 7.03 11.97
N ARG A 29 -21.26 7.07 13.24
CA ARG A 29 -22.61 7.41 13.70
C ARG A 29 -22.92 8.91 13.67
N LYS A 30 -21.91 9.77 13.81
CA LYS A 30 -22.11 11.23 13.81
C LYS A 30 -22.35 11.74 12.40
N SER A 31 -23.22 12.71 12.14
CA SER A 31 -23.40 13.24 10.78
C SER A 31 -22.32 14.28 10.43
N LYS A 32 -22.07 14.51 9.13
CA LYS A 32 -21.20 15.62 8.67
C LYS A 32 -21.69 16.97 9.23
N TRP A 33 -22.99 17.14 9.29
CA TRP A 33 -23.61 18.36 9.82
C TRP A 33 -23.40 18.54 11.32
N TYR A 34 -23.49 17.46 12.10
CA TYR A 34 -23.15 17.50 13.52
C TYR A 34 -21.71 17.99 13.75
N ILE A 35 -20.75 17.42 13.01
CA ILE A 35 -19.33 17.80 13.11
C ILE A 35 -19.13 19.27 12.74
N LYS A 36 -19.76 19.75 11.65
CA LYS A 36 -19.75 21.17 11.28
C LYS A 36 -20.35 22.09 12.36
N ARG A 37 -21.40 21.63 13.04
CA ARG A 37 -22.01 22.41 14.14
C ARG A 37 -21.05 22.51 15.33
N VAL A 38 -20.34 21.43 15.68
CA VAL A 38 -19.32 21.45 16.72
C VAL A 38 -18.17 22.37 16.33
N GLU A 39 -17.71 22.31 15.08
CA GLU A 39 -16.65 23.18 14.55
C GLU A 39 -16.98 24.67 14.69
N LYS A 40 -18.25 25.06 14.51
CA LYS A 40 -18.73 26.44 14.75
C LYS A 40 -18.71 26.85 16.23
N LYS A 41 -18.76 25.91 17.17
CA LYS A 41 -18.76 26.16 18.62
C LYS A 41 -17.36 26.23 19.22
N VAL A 42 -16.34 25.74 18.52
CA VAL A 42 -14.97 25.69 19.01
C VAL A 42 -14.25 26.97 18.56
N ASN A 43 -13.64 27.69 19.50
CA ASN A 43 -12.96 28.96 19.22
C ASN A 43 -11.73 28.77 18.32
N ASP A 44 -11.01 27.65 18.48
CA ASP A 44 -9.77 27.36 17.75
C ASP A 44 -9.99 26.32 16.64
N LYS A 45 -10.23 26.82 15.43
CA LYS A 45 -10.48 25.99 14.23
C LYS A 45 -9.26 25.17 13.79
N ASN A 46 -8.04 25.66 14.03
CA ASN A 46 -6.81 24.96 13.64
C ASN A 46 -6.58 23.75 14.55
N THR A 47 -6.68 23.95 15.86
CA THR A 47 -6.63 22.87 16.85
C THR A 47 -7.72 21.83 16.61
N PHE A 48 -8.94 22.27 16.29
CA PHE A 48 -10.02 21.34 15.94
C PHE A 48 -9.75 20.58 14.64
N THR A 49 -9.09 21.20 13.66
CA THR A 49 -8.66 20.53 12.42
C THR A 49 -7.62 19.45 12.70
N TYR A 50 -6.61 19.72 13.53
CA TYR A 50 -5.66 18.71 13.97
C TYR A 50 -6.34 17.55 14.73
N PHE A 51 -7.32 17.86 15.58
CA PHE A 51 -8.13 16.85 16.25
C PHE A 51 -8.85 15.92 15.25
N LYS A 52 -9.45 16.47 14.20
CA LYS A 52 -10.10 15.68 13.13
C LYS A 52 -9.11 14.73 12.43
N TYR A 53 -7.88 15.20 12.13
CA TYR A 53 -6.82 14.32 11.59
C TYR A 53 -6.43 13.21 12.57
N TRP A 54 -6.30 13.54 13.86
CA TRP A 54 -5.97 12.57 14.90
C TRP A 54 -7.05 11.48 15.06
N ILE A 55 -8.32 11.86 15.06
CA ILE A 55 -9.45 10.91 15.06
C ILE A 55 -9.43 10.02 13.82
N LEU A 56 -9.19 10.59 12.63
CA LEU A 56 -9.09 9.80 11.41
C LEU A 56 -7.94 8.79 11.50
N TRP A 57 -6.77 9.22 11.99
CA TRP A 57 -5.63 8.33 12.20
C TRP A 57 -5.94 7.19 13.18
N ARG A 58 -6.57 7.47 14.33
CA ARG A 58 -7.00 6.42 15.27
C ARG A 58 -7.98 5.44 14.64
N TRP A 59 -8.97 5.97 13.91
CA TRP A 59 -9.94 5.15 13.19
C TRP A 59 -9.28 4.24 12.16
N ILE A 60 -8.29 4.75 11.40
CA ILE A 60 -7.52 3.94 10.46
C ILE A 60 -6.80 2.80 11.19
N ASN A 61 -6.05 3.08 12.26
CA ASN A 61 -5.31 2.04 12.98
C ASN A 61 -6.24 0.97 13.57
N LEU A 62 -7.42 1.34 14.07
CA LEU A 62 -8.37 0.41 14.67
C LEU A 62 -9.11 -0.45 13.64
N HIS A 63 -9.31 0.06 12.42
CA HIS A 63 -10.14 -0.58 11.41
C HIS A 63 -9.40 -0.98 10.13
N PHE A 64 -8.07 -0.85 10.08
CA PHE A 64 -7.31 -1.08 8.86
C PHE A 64 -7.51 -2.51 8.36
N LYS A 65 -8.02 -2.62 7.14
CA LYS A 65 -8.14 -3.88 6.40
C LYS A 65 -8.00 -3.59 4.92
N LEU A 66 -7.18 -4.36 4.20
CA LEU A 66 -7.07 -4.24 2.75
C LEU A 66 -8.37 -4.73 2.09
N SER A 67 -9.32 -3.82 1.87
CA SER A 67 -10.66 -4.12 1.33
C SER A 67 -11.32 -2.87 0.77
N GLU A 68 -12.22 -3.06 -0.20
CA GLU A 68 -13.02 -1.96 -0.79
C GLU A 68 -13.87 -1.25 0.25
N ASN A 69 -14.45 -2.01 1.19
CA ASN A 69 -15.27 -1.45 2.26
C ASN A 69 -14.47 -0.49 3.14
N PHE A 70 -13.22 -0.84 3.47
CA PHE A 70 -12.33 0.04 4.23
C PHE A 70 -12.04 1.33 3.46
N VAL A 71 -11.62 1.25 2.20
CA VAL A 71 -11.31 2.43 1.37
C VAL A 71 -12.55 3.32 1.21
N THR A 72 -13.71 2.73 0.96
CA THR A 72 -14.98 3.45 0.85
C THR A 72 -15.31 4.19 2.14
N LYS A 73 -15.17 3.54 3.30
CA LYS A 73 -15.40 4.17 4.61
C LYS A 73 -14.35 5.26 4.91
N LEU A 74 -13.09 5.04 4.57
CA LEU A 74 -12.01 6.02 4.71
C LEU A 74 -12.33 7.29 3.91
N ASN A 75 -12.66 7.15 2.63
CA ASN A 75 -13.03 8.27 1.76
C ASN A 75 -14.28 9.02 2.26
N ARG A 76 -15.28 8.29 2.78
CA ARG A 76 -16.46 8.90 3.43
C ARG A 76 -16.07 9.68 4.69
N ASN A 77 -15.21 9.13 5.54
CA ASN A 77 -14.74 9.78 6.77
C ASN A 77 -13.93 11.05 6.47
N ILE A 78 -13.05 11.03 5.47
CA ILE A 78 -12.29 12.21 5.01
C ILE A 78 -13.24 13.34 4.57
N LYS A 79 -14.21 13.03 3.69
CA LYS A 79 -15.22 13.99 3.20
C LYS A 79 -16.12 14.53 4.31
N LYS A 80 -16.39 13.71 5.32
CA LYS A 80 -17.22 14.03 6.47
C LYS A 80 -16.51 14.95 7.47
N LEU A 81 -15.23 14.69 7.72
CA LEU A 81 -14.37 15.54 8.55
C LEU A 81 -13.91 16.81 7.81
N SER A 82 -14.16 16.90 6.50
CA SER A 82 -13.75 18.02 5.64
C SER A 82 -12.23 18.22 5.73
N LEU A 83 -11.48 17.13 5.58
CA LEU A 83 -10.02 17.13 5.64
C LEU A 83 -9.41 17.26 4.24
N THR A 84 -8.30 17.98 4.16
CA THR A 84 -7.51 18.14 2.93
C THR A 84 -6.35 17.16 2.97
N LEU A 85 -6.26 16.28 1.98
CA LEU A 85 -5.18 15.30 1.97
C LEU A 85 -3.89 15.91 1.44
N THR A 86 -2.78 15.47 2.02
CA THR A 86 -1.44 15.68 1.45
C THR A 86 -1.20 14.69 0.32
N SER A 87 -0.22 14.98 -0.54
CA SER A 87 0.19 14.09 -1.63
C SER A 87 0.53 12.67 -1.14
N ARG A 88 1.09 12.54 0.07
CA ARG A 88 1.41 11.26 0.71
C ARG A 88 0.16 10.48 1.10
N GLU A 89 -0.85 11.14 1.67
CA GLU A 89 -2.11 10.51 2.09
C GLU A 89 -2.97 10.11 0.88
N GLU A 90 -3.01 10.94 -0.15
CA GLU A 90 -3.64 10.57 -1.42
C GLU A 90 -2.93 9.38 -2.07
N LYS A 91 -1.58 9.38 -2.06
CA LYS A 91 -0.80 8.25 -2.56
C LYS A 91 -1.16 6.96 -1.82
N PHE A 92 -1.28 7.01 -0.49
CA PHE A 92 -1.72 5.85 0.28
C PHE A 92 -3.07 5.29 -0.18
N ILE A 93 -4.08 6.16 -0.38
CA ILE A 93 -5.40 5.72 -0.84
C ILE A 93 -5.30 5.10 -2.24
N ARG A 94 -4.58 5.76 -3.15
CA ARG A 94 -4.34 5.25 -4.51
C ARG A 94 -3.63 3.90 -4.50
N ASP A 95 -2.61 3.73 -3.66
CA ASP A 95 -1.86 2.49 -3.53
C ASP A 95 -2.77 1.36 -2.98
N LEU A 96 -3.67 1.65 -2.02
CA LEU A 96 -4.65 0.68 -1.54
C LEU A 96 -5.65 0.27 -2.64
N GLU A 97 -6.21 1.26 -3.34
CA GLU A 97 -7.14 1.03 -4.44
C GLU A 97 -6.51 0.19 -5.56
N GLU A 98 -5.24 0.45 -5.88
CA GLU A 98 -4.49 -0.32 -6.87
C GLU A 98 -4.31 -1.79 -6.45
N LEU A 99 -3.97 -2.04 -5.17
CA LEU A 99 -3.82 -3.40 -4.66
C LEU A 99 -5.13 -4.16 -4.67
N ILE A 100 -6.22 -3.52 -4.22
CA ILE A 100 -7.55 -4.11 -4.20
C ILE A 100 -8.02 -4.39 -5.63
N PHE A 101 -7.94 -3.42 -6.52
CA PHE A 101 -8.34 -3.61 -7.92
C PHE A 101 -7.56 -4.76 -8.57
N ASN A 102 -6.25 -4.83 -8.35
CA ASN A 102 -5.45 -5.91 -8.93
C ASN A 102 -5.68 -7.26 -8.26
N SER A 103 -6.23 -7.35 -7.04
CA SER A 103 -6.50 -8.62 -6.37
C SER A 103 -7.71 -9.36 -6.96
N TRP A 104 -8.73 -8.65 -7.44
CA TRP A 104 -9.98 -9.27 -7.92
C TRP A 104 -10.33 -9.00 -9.39
N ARG A 105 -9.77 -7.98 -10.05
CA ARG A 105 -10.20 -7.61 -11.42
C ARG A 105 -10.12 -8.79 -12.39
N PRO A 106 -11.06 -8.95 -13.35
CA PRO A 106 -10.97 -10.00 -14.35
C PRO A 106 -9.63 -10.00 -15.12
N LEU A 107 -9.06 -11.18 -15.35
CA LEU A 107 -7.80 -11.34 -16.09
C LEU A 107 -8.06 -11.24 -17.59
N LYS A 108 -8.07 -10.01 -18.10
CA LYS A 108 -8.09 -9.75 -19.55
C LYS A 108 -6.70 -9.91 -20.14
N GLN A 109 -6.62 -10.37 -21.38
CA GLN A 109 -5.34 -10.47 -22.09
C GLN A 109 -4.84 -9.06 -22.44
N LEU A 110 -3.57 -8.79 -22.17
CA LEU A 110 -2.90 -7.56 -22.55
C LEU A 110 -2.18 -7.77 -23.89
N PRO A 111 -2.25 -6.80 -24.83
CA PRO A 111 -1.46 -6.86 -26.05
C PRO A 111 0.02 -6.64 -25.73
N VAL A 112 0.88 -7.46 -26.34
CA VAL A 112 2.34 -7.39 -26.22
C VAL A 112 2.99 -7.49 -27.59
N LYS A 113 4.17 -6.89 -27.76
CA LYS A 113 4.96 -6.88 -29.00
C LYS A 113 5.93 -8.06 -29.14
N PHE A 114 6.09 -8.86 -28.09
CA PHE A 114 6.98 -10.01 -28.07
C PHE A 114 6.20 -11.31 -28.22
N ASP A 115 6.87 -12.33 -28.75
CA ASP A 115 6.26 -13.63 -28.97
C ASP A 115 6.01 -14.35 -27.64
N LEU A 116 4.83 -14.99 -27.56
CA LEU A 116 4.40 -15.81 -26.44
C LEU A 116 4.28 -17.27 -26.89
N GLU A 117 4.49 -18.20 -25.95
CA GLU A 117 4.25 -19.61 -26.24
C GLU A 117 2.77 -19.88 -26.56
N ARG A 118 2.51 -20.94 -27.34
CA ARG A 118 1.16 -21.31 -27.76
C ARG A 118 0.33 -21.66 -26.50
N LYS A 119 -0.64 -20.81 -26.17
CA LYS A 119 -1.57 -20.83 -24.98
C LYS A 119 -1.15 -19.93 -23.81
N GLU A 120 0.02 -19.31 -23.85
CA GLU A 120 0.40 -18.33 -22.84
C GLU A 120 -0.32 -16.99 -23.06
N LYS A 121 -0.78 -16.37 -21.97
CA LYS A 121 -1.46 -15.08 -22.01
C LYS A 121 -0.91 -14.18 -20.92
N ILE A 122 -0.58 -12.96 -21.30
CA ILE A 122 -0.21 -11.91 -20.36
C ILE A 122 -1.48 -11.26 -19.84
N ASN A 123 -1.63 -11.17 -18.51
CA ASN A 123 -2.84 -10.63 -17.90
C ASN A 123 -2.60 -9.44 -16.99
N LEU A 124 -1.41 -9.38 -16.39
CA LEU A 124 -1.05 -8.36 -15.42
C LEU A 124 0.27 -7.71 -15.84
N ILE A 125 0.43 -6.44 -15.49
CA ILE A 125 1.62 -5.65 -15.77
C ILE A 125 1.94 -4.79 -14.56
N GLN A 126 3.23 -4.63 -14.30
CA GLN A 126 3.75 -3.62 -13.39
C GLN A 126 4.88 -2.88 -14.07
N THR A 127 4.68 -1.59 -14.34
CA THR A 127 5.66 -0.76 -15.04
C THR A 127 6.69 -0.14 -14.08
N ASN A 128 7.86 0.23 -14.60
CA ASN A 128 8.88 1.01 -13.89
C ASN A 128 9.37 0.34 -12.59
N VAL A 129 9.54 -0.99 -12.59
CA VAL A 129 10.02 -1.76 -11.44
C VAL A 129 11.54 -1.79 -11.43
N ASN A 130 12.15 -1.33 -10.33
CA ASN A 130 13.58 -1.52 -10.13
C ASN A 130 13.83 -2.92 -9.56
N ILE A 131 14.60 -3.74 -10.26
CA ILE A 131 14.90 -5.11 -9.83
C ILE A 131 16.36 -5.19 -9.42
N HIS A 132 16.62 -5.79 -8.26
CA HIS A 132 17.96 -5.95 -7.71
C HIS A 132 18.25 -7.43 -7.46
N ASN A 133 19.53 -7.81 -7.53
CA ASN A 133 19.97 -9.06 -6.90
C ASN A 133 19.94 -8.87 -5.39
N TYR A 134 19.20 -9.75 -4.71
CA TYR A 134 18.99 -9.71 -3.27
C TYR A 134 19.89 -10.75 -2.59
N SER A 135 20.96 -10.31 -1.93
CA SER A 135 21.86 -11.22 -1.20
C SER A 135 22.09 -10.69 0.21
N PRO A 136 21.07 -10.77 1.10
CA PRO A 136 21.16 -10.21 2.46
C PRO A 136 22.26 -10.87 3.31
N GLU A 137 22.68 -12.08 2.93
CA GLU A 137 23.72 -12.87 3.60
C GLU A 137 25.15 -12.37 3.31
N LYS A 138 25.36 -11.54 2.28
CA LYS A 138 26.69 -11.00 1.95
C LYS A 138 27.01 -9.81 2.87
N LYS A 139 28.24 -9.80 3.43
CA LYS A 139 28.75 -8.74 4.32
C LYS A 139 28.66 -7.34 3.68
N GLU A 140 28.82 -7.25 2.36
CA GLU A 140 28.50 -6.03 1.61
C GLU A 140 26.99 -5.93 1.38
N LYS A 141 26.30 -5.12 2.20
CA LYS A 141 24.86 -4.82 2.07
C LYS A 141 24.49 -4.01 0.80
N LYS A 142 25.34 -3.99 -0.23
CA LYS A 142 25.05 -3.26 -1.47
C LYS A 142 24.14 -4.11 -2.36
N LEU A 143 22.87 -3.75 -2.40
CA LEU A 143 21.91 -4.27 -3.38
C LEU A 143 22.39 -3.91 -4.79
N LYS A 144 22.75 -4.91 -5.60
CA LYS A 144 23.17 -4.69 -7.00
C LYS A 144 21.92 -4.54 -7.86
N LEU A 145 21.68 -3.33 -8.37
CA LEU A 145 20.61 -3.05 -9.32
C LEU A 145 20.88 -3.85 -10.61
N LEU A 146 19.92 -4.69 -11.02
CA LEU A 146 19.93 -5.33 -12.33
C LEU A 146 19.46 -4.37 -13.41
N GLY A 147 18.45 -3.56 -13.08
CA GLY A 147 17.90 -2.56 -14.00
C GLY A 147 16.50 -2.14 -13.58
N LYS A 148 15.89 -1.34 -14.45
CA LYS A 148 14.51 -0.88 -14.34
C LYS A 148 13.73 -1.44 -15.51
N PHE A 149 12.60 -2.10 -15.22
CA PHE A 149 11.87 -2.91 -16.19
C PHE A 149 10.37 -2.65 -16.12
N ASP A 150 9.70 -2.95 -17.22
CA ASP A 150 8.27 -3.26 -17.21
C ASP A 150 8.09 -4.78 -17.10
N CYS A 151 7.41 -5.20 -16.04
CA CYS A 151 7.19 -6.60 -15.70
C CYS A 151 5.81 -7.04 -16.19
N TYR A 152 5.77 -7.97 -17.14
CA TYR A 152 4.55 -8.57 -17.66
C TYR A 152 4.39 -9.97 -17.09
N PHE A 153 3.24 -10.24 -16.48
CA PHE A 153 2.98 -11.50 -15.79
C PHE A 153 1.96 -12.34 -16.58
N SER A 154 2.34 -13.57 -16.87
CA SER A 154 1.46 -14.63 -17.35
C SER A 154 1.29 -15.72 -16.28
N ASN A 155 0.50 -16.73 -16.62
CA ASN A 155 0.40 -17.96 -15.85
C ASN A 155 1.69 -18.81 -15.86
N PHE A 156 2.60 -18.61 -16.81
CA PHE A 156 3.84 -19.40 -16.94
C PHE A 156 5.11 -18.63 -16.58
N ASN A 157 5.17 -17.33 -16.84
CA ASN A 157 6.39 -16.54 -16.82
C ASN A 157 6.15 -15.11 -16.33
N ILE A 158 7.23 -14.49 -15.85
CA ILE A 158 7.36 -13.05 -15.66
C ILE A 158 8.39 -12.55 -16.68
N TYR A 159 7.93 -11.73 -17.62
CA TYR A 159 8.77 -11.10 -18.63
C TYR A 159 9.24 -9.73 -18.15
N LEU A 160 10.54 -9.54 -18.09
CA LEU A 160 11.19 -8.26 -17.79
C LEU A 160 11.58 -7.61 -19.10
N THR A 161 10.97 -6.47 -19.39
CA THR A 161 11.15 -5.77 -20.67
C THR A 161 11.66 -4.34 -20.48
N ASP A 162 12.22 -3.79 -21.54
CA ASP A 162 12.50 -2.36 -21.64
C ASP A 162 11.27 -1.55 -22.08
N ASN A 163 11.42 -0.24 -22.25
CA ASN A 163 10.34 0.67 -22.68
C ASN A 163 9.79 0.36 -24.08
N ASN A 164 10.51 -0.43 -24.90
CA ASN A 164 10.09 -0.84 -26.23
C ASN A 164 9.43 -2.22 -26.23
N GLN A 165 9.18 -2.80 -25.05
CA GLN A 165 8.72 -4.19 -24.87
C GLN A 165 9.70 -5.24 -25.40
N LYS A 166 10.99 -4.92 -25.51
CA LYS A 166 12.01 -5.93 -25.79
C LYS A 166 12.26 -6.75 -24.54
N VAL A 167 12.14 -8.08 -24.63
CA VAL A 167 12.37 -8.99 -23.51
C VAL A 167 13.87 -9.01 -23.18
N ILE A 168 14.20 -8.59 -21.96
CA ILE A 168 15.56 -8.60 -21.42
C ILE A 168 15.81 -9.86 -20.58
N LYS A 169 14.80 -10.30 -19.83
CA LYS A 169 14.89 -11.48 -18.98
C LYS A 169 13.52 -12.12 -18.78
N ILE A 170 13.51 -13.44 -18.65
CA ILE A 170 12.31 -14.23 -18.34
C ILE A 170 12.56 -14.94 -17.01
N ILE A 171 11.59 -14.88 -16.11
CA ILE A 171 11.58 -15.66 -14.87
C ILE A 171 10.43 -16.66 -14.97
N LYS A 172 10.73 -17.95 -14.93
CA LYS A 172 9.70 -18.99 -15.01
C LYS A 172 8.94 -19.04 -13.69
N ASN A 173 7.60 -19.07 -13.75
CA ASN A 173 6.78 -19.17 -12.55
C ASN A 173 7.09 -20.47 -11.78
N ASN A 174 7.40 -21.57 -12.48
CA ASN A 174 7.72 -22.85 -11.86
C ASN A 174 9.05 -22.87 -11.11
N SER A 175 10.02 -22.01 -11.48
CA SER A 175 11.29 -21.90 -10.75
C SER A 175 11.20 -21.04 -9.49
N ILE A 176 10.06 -20.38 -9.25
CA ILE A 176 9.88 -19.55 -8.04
C ILE A 176 9.52 -20.46 -6.87
N SER A 177 10.43 -20.62 -5.92
CA SER A 177 10.21 -21.44 -4.72
C SER A 177 9.45 -20.66 -3.65
N GLU A 178 9.74 -19.38 -3.49
CA GLU A 178 9.18 -18.53 -2.44
C GLU A 178 9.06 -17.06 -2.89
N ALA A 179 8.10 -16.33 -2.32
CA ALA A 179 8.07 -14.89 -2.37
C ALA A 179 7.58 -14.30 -1.04
N TYR A 180 8.17 -13.21 -0.59
CA TYR A 180 7.77 -12.53 0.64
C TYR A 180 7.96 -11.02 0.55
N ILE A 181 7.26 -10.31 1.43
CA ILE A 181 7.29 -8.86 1.48
C ILE A 181 8.48 -8.42 2.32
N GLU A 182 9.22 -7.45 1.79
CA GLU A 182 10.29 -6.75 2.48
C GLU A 182 9.98 -5.26 2.61
N THR A 183 10.77 -4.57 3.43
CA THR A 183 10.55 -3.13 3.71
C THR A 183 10.44 -2.29 2.44
N PHE A 184 11.23 -2.60 1.41
CA PHE A 184 11.36 -1.78 0.21
C PHE A 184 10.71 -2.38 -1.05
N GLY A 185 10.08 -3.55 -0.97
CA GLY A 185 9.58 -4.27 -2.13
C GLY A 185 9.21 -5.71 -1.82
N VAL A 186 9.11 -6.54 -2.85
CA VAL A 186 8.84 -7.98 -2.72
C VAL A 186 10.07 -8.75 -3.15
N VAL A 187 10.48 -9.70 -2.34
CA VAL A 187 11.55 -10.65 -2.67
C VAL A 187 10.92 -11.84 -3.38
N ILE A 188 11.51 -12.23 -4.51
CA ILE A 188 11.19 -13.45 -5.26
C ILE A 188 12.43 -14.33 -5.23
N ILE A 189 12.29 -15.54 -4.71
CA ILE A 189 13.35 -16.55 -4.69
C ILE A 189 13.08 -17.54 -5.81
N THR A 190 14.07 -17.69 -6.69
CA THR A 190 14.11 -18.74 -7.69
C THR A 190 15.18 -19.78 -7.35
N ASP A 191 15.17 -20.90 -8.06
CA ASP A 191 16.20 -21.95 -7.94
C ASP A 191 17.63 -21.40 -8.15
N GLU A 192 17.78 -20.34 -8.94
CA GLU A 192 19.08 -19.75 -9.31
C GLU A 192 19.45 -18.51 -8.50
N ALA A 193 18.47 -17.70 -8.10
CA ALA A 193 18.73 -16.36 -7.57
C ALA A 193 17.58 -15.80 -6.73
N LYS A 194 17.91 -14.82 -5.89
CA LYS A 194 16.94 -14.02 -5.14
C LYS A 194 16.86 -12.62 -5.75
N PHE A 195 15.66 -12.15 -6.06
CA PHE A 195 15.41 -10.85 -6.67
C PHE A 195 14.57 -9.96 -5.76
N LEU A 196 14.92 -8.68 -5.63
CA LEU A 196 14.10 -7.69 -4.94
C LEU A 196 13.40 -6.78 -5.96
N PHE A 197 12.08 -6.91 -6.07
CA PHE A 197 11.21 -6.14 -6.93
C PHE A 197 10.73 -4.88 -6.21
N ARG A 198 11.13 -3.70 -6.71
CA ARG A 198 10.79 -2.39 -6.13
C ARG A 198 9.98 -1.57 -7.12
N GLY A 199 8.67 -1.78 -7.13
CA GLY A 199 7.73 -0.97 -7.90
C GLY A 199 7.32 0.32 -7.18
N LYS A 200 6.57 1.19 -7.87
CA LYS A 200 5.98 2.42 -7.31
C LYS A 200 5.10 2.13 -6.09
N ASN A 201 4.28 1.07 -6.21
CA ASN A 201 3.58 0.42 -5.12
C ASN A 201 4.34 -0.85 -4.74
N ARG A 202 4.94 -0.84 -3.55
CA ARG A 202 5.87 -1.88 -3.10
C ARG A 202 5.23 -3.25 -2.86
N LEU A 203 3.91 -3.30 -2.68
CA LEU A 203 3.18 -4.53 -2.41
C LEU A 203 2.54 -5.13 -3.66
N LEU A 204 2.50 -4.39 -4.77
CA LEU A 204 1.76 -4.80 -5.96
C LEU A 204 2.29 -6.11 -6.53
N THR A 205 3.62 -6.29 -6.59
CA THR A 205 4.22 -7.56 -7.06
C THR A 205 3.68 -8.76 -6.28
N CYS A 206 3.48 -8.64 -4.96
CA CYS A 206 2.91 -9.71 -4.13
C CYS A 206 1.48 -10.06 -4.57
N VAL A 207 0.64 -9.05 -4.81
CA VAL A 207 -0.73 -9.26 -5.33
C VAL A 207 -0.72 -9.92 -6.70
N LEU A 208 0.17 -9.50 -7.60
CA LEU A 208 0.24 -10.09 -8.93
C LEU A 208 0.69 -11.57 -8.86
N LEU A 209 1.68 -11.88 -8.02
CA LEU A 209 2.14 -13.25 -7.79
C LEU A 209 1.08 -14.12 -7.12
N GLN A 210 0.34 -13.59 -6.13
CA GLN A 210 -0.77 -14.28 -5.47
C GLN A 210 -1.80 -14.78 -6.49
N ARG A 211 -2.02 -14.02 -7.57
CA ARG A 211 -2.97 -14.38 -8.62
C ARG A 211 -2.38 -15.31 -9.69
N MET A 212 -1.13 -15.10 -10.07
CA MET A 212 -0.50 -15.85 -11.17
C MET A 212 0.10 -17.18 -10.71
N ILE A 213 0.46 -17.29 -9.43
CA ILE A 213 1.13 -18.46 -8.85
C ILE A 213 0.46 -18.87 -7.53
N PRO A 214 -0.78 -19.42 -7.56
CA PRO A 214 -1.54 -19.73 -6.34
C PRO A 214 -0.83 -20.69 -5.37
N ARG A 215 0.06 -21.56 -5.87
CA ARG A 215 0.85 -22.50 -5.06
C ARG A 215 1.79 -21.83 -4.05
N LEU A 216 2.11 -20.55 -4.23
CA LEU A 216 2.89 -19.78 -3.24
C LEU A 216 2.06 -19.44 -1.99
N ASN A 217 0.73 -19.62 -2.03
CA ASN A 217 -0.20 -19.35 -0.93
C ASN A 217 -0.01 -17.95 -0.30
N LEU A 218 0.34 -16.97 -1.13
CA LEU A 218 0.49 -15.58 -0.71
C LEU A 218 -0.88 -15.05 -0.30
N LYS A 219 -0.93 -14.37 0.84
CA LYS A 219 -2.14 -13.72 1.37
C LYS A 219 -1.75 -12.35 1.89
N LEU A 220 -1.76 -11.36 1.00
CA LEU A 220 -1.40 -9.99 1.38
C LEU A 220 -2.30 -9.48 2.52
N GLU A 221 -3.59 -9.82 2.49
CA GLU A 221 -4.59 -9.39 3.46
C GLU A 221 -4.34 -9.92 4.88
N SER A 222 -3.64 -11.05 5.02
CA SER A 222 -3.29 -11.64 6.31
C SER A 222 -1.90 -11.26 6.79
N THR A 223 -1.20 -10.38 6.09
CA THR A 223 0.11 -9.89 6.52
C THR A 223 -0.07 -9.09 7.80
N GLU A 224 0.57 -9.53 8.89
CA GLU A 224 0.60 -8.77 10.14
C GLU A 224 1.16 -7.37 9.91
N ASP A 225 0.61 -6.38 10.60
CA ASP A 225 1.11 -5.01 10.54
C ASP A 225 1.15 -4.41 9.11
N LEU A 226 0.28 -4.86 8.21
CA LEU A 226 0.26 -4.43 6.81
C LEU A 226 0.24 -2.89 6.64
N TYR A 227 -0.41 -2.16 7.55
CA TYR A 227 -0.43 -0.69 7.55
C TYR A 227 0.97 -0.05 7.68
N ASN A 228 1.92 -0.72 8.33
CA ASN A 228 3.30 -0.24 8.48
C ASN A 228 4.04 -0.21 7.12
N TYR A 229 3.59 -1.02 6.16
CA TYR A 229 4.01 -0.94 4.75
C TYR A 229 3.34 0.20 3.99
N PHE A 230 2.68 1.14 4.66
CA PHE A 230 2.31 2.43 4.08
C PHE A 230 2.82 3.60 4.94
N ASP A 231 2.92 3.37 6.24
CA ASP A 231 3.31 4.39 7.20
C ASP A 231 4.40 3.90 8.16
N PHE A 232 5.63 3.81 7.65
CA PHE A 232 6.80 3.33 8.43
C PHE A 232 7.02 4.12 9.74
N TRP A 233 6.76 5.43 9.71
CA TRP A 233 6.88 6.31 10.88
C TRP A 233 5.91 5.95 12.01
N ASN A 234 4.83 5.23 11.72
CA ASN A 234 3.85 4.81 12.71
C ASN A 234 4.44 3.80 13.71
N LYS A 235 5.38 2.94 13.27
CA LYS A 235 6.11 1.99 14.13
C LYS A 235 7.04 2.70 15.13
N LEU A 236 7.58 3.85 14.76
CA LEU A 236 8.41 4.65 15.66
C LEU A 236 7.55 5.36 16.70
N VAL A 237 6.41 5.94 16.31
CA VAL A 237 5.52 6.64 17.25
C VAL A 237 4.86 5.69 18.25
N LEU A 238 4.43 4.49 17.84
CA LEU A 238 3.83 3.49 18.74
C LEU A 238 4.79 2.95 19.82
N LYS A 239 6.11 3.04 19.61
CA LYS A 239 7.09 2.66 20.63
C LYS A 239 7.26 3.70 21.74
N PHE A 240 6.78 4.93 21.52
CA PHE A 240 6.94 6.05 22.45
C PHE A 240 5.61 6.59 23.01
N SER A 241 4.47 5.97 22.64
CA SER A 241 3.12 6.29 23.13
C SER A 241 2.61 5.22 24.07
#